data_AF-A0A3D1TW31-F1
#
_entry.id   AF-A0A3D1TW31-F1
#
_cell.length_a   1.000
_cell.length_b   1.000
_cell.length_c   1.000
_cell.angle_alpha   90.00
_cell.angle_beta   90.00
_cell.angle_gamma   90.00
#
_symmetry.space_group_name_H-M   'P 1'
#
loop_
_entity.id
_entity.type
_entity.pdbx_description
1 polymer ?
#
loop_
_entity_poly.entity_id
_entity_poly.type
_entity_poly.pdbx_seq_one_letter_code
_entity_poly.pdbx_strand_id
1 'polypeptide(L)'
;MLIVNNDHRRLAGVLSLDERCKYCSKAFAEYPLILIDDADQTVYHAACAVELATEIMVDLYTFFSPPAPYKRLFVLSAPEAASHP
;
A
#
# COMPACT_ATOMS: atom_id res chain seq x y z
N MET A 1 -3.08 -14.81 5.88
CA MET A 1 -3.62 -13.91 6.94
C MET A 1 -4.39 -14.74 7.94
N LEU A 2 -3.95 -14.75 9.20
CA LEU A 2 -4.64 -15.39 10.31
C LEU A 2 -5.01 -14.31 11.34
N ILE A 3 -6.20 -14.39 11.93
CA ILE A 3 -6.53 -13.59 13.11
C ILE A 3 -5.60 -14.03 14.24
N VAL A 4 -4.85 -13.08 14.78
CA VAL A 4 -3.76 -13.36 15.71
C VAL A 4 -4.32 -13.62 17.10
N ASN A 5 -4.02 -14.80 17.66
CA ASN A 5 -4.17 -15.07 19.08
C ASN A 5 -2.83 -14.75 19.80
N ASN A 6 -2.82 -14.86 21.13
CA ASN A 6 -1.61 -14.54 21.90
C ASN A 6 -0.39 -15.41 21.53
N ASP A 7 -0.60 -16.64 21.06
CA ASP A 7 0.48 -17.56 20.71
C ASP A 7 1.10 -17.17 19.36
N HIS A 8 0.27 -16.90 18.34
CA HIS A 8 0.73 -16.37 17.06
C HIS A 8 1.46 -15.03 17.23
N ARG A 9 0.99 -14.16 18.13
CA ARG A 9 1.64 -12.88 18.44
C ARG A 9 3.05 -13.09 18.97
N ARG A 10 3.22 -14.01 19.92
CA ARG A 10 4.53 -14.33 20.51
C ARG A 10 5.49 -14.97 19.51
N LEU A 11 4.98 -15.84 18.63
CA LEU A 11 5.78 -16.45 17.56
C LEU A 11 6.32 -15.39 16.59
N ALA A 12 5.53 -14.35 16.30
CA ALA A 12 5.94 -13.20 15.51
C ALA A 12 6.87 -12.22 16.25
N GLY A 13 7.39 -12.59 17.42
CA GLY A 13 8.29 -11.75 18.22
C GLY A 13 7.62 -10.57 18.93
N VAL A 14 6.29 -10.45 18.87
CA VAL A 14 5.53 -9.38 19.52
C VAL A 14 5.21 -9.80 20.96
N LEU A 15 5.94 -9.22 21.90
CA LEU A 15 5.91 -9.54 23.33
C LEU A 15 4.79 -8.79 24.06
N SER A 16 4.46 -7.56 23.63
CA SER A 16 3.43 -6.71 24.25
C SER A 16 2.35 -6.24 23.27
N LEU A 17 1.15 -5.98 23.79
CA LEU A 17 0.09 -5.27 23.04
C LEU A 17 0.31 -3.75 22.98
N ASP A 18 1.26 -3.23 23.75
CA ASP A 18 1.69 -1.83 23.69
C ASP A 18 2.64 -1.56 22.51
N GLU A 19 3.16 -2.63 21.90
CA GLU A 19 3.88 -2.52 20.63
C GLU A 19 2.98 -1.95 19.54
N ARG A 20 3.61 -1.28 18.57
CA ARG A 20 2.91 -0.44 17.61
C ARG A 20 2.86 -1.09 16.24
N CYS A 21 1.71 -0.98 15.59
CA CYS A 21 1.57 -1.35 14.19
C CYS A 21 2.48 -0.47 13.32
N LYS A 22 3.28 -1.10 12.45
CA LYS A 22 4.20 -0.38 11.54
C LYS A 22 3.47 0.57 10.58
N TYR A 23 2.20 0.31 10.26
CA TYR A 23 1.42 1.12 9.32
C TYR A 23 0.84 2.37 9.99
N CYS A 24 0.01 2.21 11.03
CA CYS A 24 -0.69 3.34 11.65
C CYS A 24 -0.03 3.90 12.92
N SER A 25 1.07 3.30 13.39
CA SER A 25 1.78 3.66 14.62
C SER A 25 0.96 3.56 15.93
N LYS A 26 -0.27 3.04 15.89
CA LYS A 26 -1.11 2.80 17.07
C LYS A 26 -0.75 1.49 17.77
N ALA A 27 -1.08 1.38 19.05
CA ALA A 27 -0.82 0.17 19.83
C ALA A 27 -1.64 -1.02 19.30
N PHE A 28 -1.08 -2.22 19.39
CA PHE A 28 -1.75 -3.44 18.97
C PHE A 28 -3.03 -3.74 19.77
N ALA A 29 -3.14 -3.24 21.00
CA ALA A 29 -4.34 -3.38 21.83
C ALA A 29 -5.62 -2.76 21.24
N GLU A 30 -5.50 -1.78 20.32
CA GLU A 30 -6.64 -0.96 19.91
C GLU A 30 -7.58 -1.63 18.88
N TYR A 31 -7.09 -2.58 18.07
CA TYR A 31 -7.87 -3.20 16.99
C TYR A 31 -7.49 -4.67 16.78
N PRO A 32 -8.34 -5.48 16.12
CA PRO A 32 -8.00 -6.85 15.75
C PRO A 32 -6.70 -6.92 14.94
N LEU A 33 -5.90 -7.96 15.18
CA LEU A 33 -4.59 -8.13 14.58
C LEU A 33 -4.59 -9.24 13.53
N ILE A 34 -3.81 -9.02 12.48
CA ILE A 34 -3.51 -10.00 11.43
C ILE A 34 -2.01 -10.17 11.34
N LEU A 35 -1.59 -11.44 11.24
CA LEU A 35 -0.23 -11.82 10.90
C LEU A 35 -0.13 -12.03 9.39
N ILE A 36 0.83 -11.33 8.77
CA ILE A 36 1.25 -11.59 7.40
C ILE A 36 2.29 -12.71 7.44
N ASP A 37 2.13 -13.67 6.54
CA ASP A 37 3.06 -14.79 6.37
C ASP A 37 4.20 -14.38 5.42
N ASP A 38 4.90 -13.31 5.79
CA ASP A 38 6.12 -12.86 5.13
C ASP A 38 7.36 -13.35 5.91
N ALA A 39 8.56 -13.16 5.34
CA ALA A 39 9.81 -13.58 5.98
C ALA A 39 10.00 -12.97 7.39
N ASP A 40 9.41 -11.80 7.60
CA ASP A 40 9.49 -11.03 8.85
C ASP A 40 8.34 -11.32 9.82
N GLN A 41 7.36 -12.16 9.43
CA GLN A 41 6.14 -12.44 10.19
C GLN A 41 5.48 -11.17 10.74
N THR A 42 5.22 -10.20 9.87
CA THR A 42 4.82 -8.87 10.31
C THR A 42 3.37 -8.83 10.82
N VAL A 43 3.16 -8.24 12.01
CA VAL A 43 1.83 -8.03 12.61
C VAL A 43 1.28 -6.65 12.26
N TYR A 44 0.04 -6.61 11.79
CA TYR A 44 -0.72 -5.40 11.51
C TYR A 44 -2.07 -5.40 12.19
N HIS A 45 -2.70 -4.23 12.33
CA HIS A 45 -4.15 -4.20 12.52
C HIS A 45 -4.83 -4.69 11.25
N ALA A 46 -5.95 -5.39 11.41
CA ALA A 46 -6.70 -5.96 10.29
C ALA A 46 -7.08 -4.89 9.26
N ALA A 47 -7.53 -3.72 9.70
CA ALA A 47 -7.87 -2.60 8.83
C ALA A 47 -6.65 -2.10 8.03
N CYS A 48 -5.51 -1.91 8.69
CA CYS A 48 -4.27 -1.49 8.02
C CYS A 48 -3.79 -2.51 6.99
N ALA A 49 -3.96 -3.80 7.27
CA ALA A 49 -3.57 -4.84 6.35
C ALA A 49 -4.49 -4.90 5.11
N VAL A 50 -5.80 -4.63 5.28
CA VAL A 50 -6.75 -4.49 4.18
C VAL A 50 -6.46 -3.25 3.33
N GLU A 51 -6.11 -2.13 3.97
CA GLU A 51 -5.71 -0.90 3.29
C GLU A 51 -4.48 -1.13 2.41
N LEU A 52 -3.41 -1.72 2.97
CA LEU A 52 -2.20 -2.06 2.22
C LEU A 52 -2.48 -3.04 1.06
N ALA A 53 -3.31 -4.06 1.29
CA ALA A 53 -3.70 -4.99 0.22
C ALA A 53 -4.47 -4.26 -0.90
N THR A 54 -5.29 -3.27 -0.55
CA THR A 54 -6.04 -2.47 -1.51
C THR A 54 -5.11 -1.60 -2.35
N GLU A 55 -4.14 -0.92 -1.72
CA GLU A 55 -3.12 -0.13 -2.44
C GLU A 55 -2.36 -1.00 -3.46
N ILE A 56 -1.90 -2.19 -3.03
CA ILE A 56 -1.20 -3.13 -3.92
C ILE A 56 -2.11 -3.57 -5.08
N MET A 57 -3.39 -3.87 -4.82
CA MET A 57 -4.33 -4.25 -5.88
C MET A 57 -4.56 -3.11 -6.89
N VAL A 58 -4.64 -1.87 -6.42
CA VAL A 58 -4.80 -0.68 -7.28
C VAL A 58 -3.56 -0.48 -8.16
N ASP A 59 -2.37 -0.61 -7.58
CA ASP A 59 -1.11 -0.48 -8.31
C ASP A 59 -0.97 -1.58 -9.37
N LEU A 60 -1.23 -2.84 -9.00
CA LEU A 60 -1.22 -3.96 -9.94
C LEU A 60 -2.25 -3.78 -11.06
N TYR A 61 -3.46 -3.34 -10.72
CA TYR A 61 -4.49 -3.07 -11.73
C TYR A 61 -4.02 -1.97 -12.70
N THR A 62 -3.46 -0.88 -12.19
CA THR A 62 -2.94 0.21 -13.01
C THR A 62 -1.77 -0.25 -13.89
N PHE A 63 -0.92 -1.14 -13.39
CA PHE A 63 0.18 -1.73 -14.15
C PHE A 63 -0.30 -2.63 -15.29
N PHE A 64 -1.25 -3.53 -15.03
CA PHE A 64 -1.77 -4.47 -16.04
C PHE A 64 -2.82 -3.86 -16.98
N SER A 65 -3.49 -2.79 -16.54
CA SER A 65 -4.52 -2.07 -17.30
C SER A 65 -4.25 -0.58 -17.22
N PRO A 66 -3.15 -0.10 -17.84
CA PRO A 66 -2.81 1.31 -17.80
C PRO A 66 -3.95 2.13 -18.42
N PRO A 67 -4.29 3.30 -17.84
CA PRO A 67 -5.30 4.16 -18.42
C PRO A 67 -4.89 4.54 -19.85
N ALA A 68 -5.88 4.71 -20.72
CA ALA A 68 -5.63 5.15 -22.08
C ALA A 68 -4.79 6.44 -22.05
N PRO A 69 -3.78 6.57 -22.93
CA PRO A 69 -3.02 7.80 -23.04
C PRO A 69 -3.97 9.00 -23.20
N TYR A 70 -3.70 10.08 -22.47
CA TYR A 70 -4.47 11.31 -22.64
C TYR A 70 -4.48 11.73 -24.11
N LYS A 71 -5.67 12.06 -24.62
CA LYS A 71 -5.78 12.64 -25.96
C LYS A 71 -5.06 13.98 -25.94
N ARG A 72 -3.94 14.08 -26.67
CA ARG A 72 -3.21 15.34 -26.83
C ARG A 72 -4.10 16.34 -27.57
N LEU A 73 -4.73 17.26 -26.83
CA LEU A 73 -5.62 18.28 -27.39
C LEU A 73 -4.84 19.45 -27.98
N PHE A 74 -3.64 19.73 -27.45
CA PHE A 74 -2.77 20.80 -27.91
C PHE A 74 -1.33 20.28 -27.96
N VAL A 75 -0.65 20.53 -29.07
CA VAL A 75 0.80 20.38 -29.19
C VAL A 75 1.36 21.78 -29.26
N LEU A 76 2.26 22.14 -28.34
CA LEU A 76 3.01 23.39 -28.43
C LEU A 76 4.00 23.25 -29.59
N SER A 77 3.59 23.66 -30.78
CA SER A 77 4.50 23.83 -31.90
C SER A 77 5.39 25.03 -31.59
N ALA A 78 6.71 24.89 -31.80
CA ALA A 78 7.58 26.05 -31.82
C ALA A 78 7.05 27.04 -32.87
N PRO A 79 7.06 28.36 -32.61
CA PRO A 79 6.65 29.32 -33.61
C PRO A 79 7.51 29.10 -34.84
N GLU A 80 6.86 28.78 -35.95
CA GLU A 80 7.48 28.76 -37.28
C GLU A 80 8.18 30.10 -37.40
N ALA A 81 9.52 30.09 -37.36
CA ALA A 81 10.30 31.29 -37.61
C ALA A 81 9.92 31.71 -39.02
N ALA A 82 9.05 32.71 -39.11
CA ALA A 82 8.54 33.22 -40.36
C ALA A 82 9.74 33.65 -41.20
N SER A 83 10.20 32.77 -42.07
CA SER A 83 11.08 33.07 -43.18
C SER A 83 10.25 33.88 -44.17
N HIS A 84 10.05 35.16 -43.87
CA HIS A 84 9.62 36.11 -44.86
C HIS A 84 10.81 36.40 -45.80
N PRO A 85 10.56 36.45 -47.13
CA PRO A 85 11.57 36.65 -48.16
C PRO A 85 12.25 38.03 -48.11
#